data_AF-A0A1Q7INR4-F1
#
_entry.id   AF-A0A1Q7INR4-F1
#
_cell.length_a   1.000
_cell.length_b   1.000
_cell.length_c   1.000
_cell.angle_alpha   90.00
_cell.angle_beta   90.00
_cell.angle_gamma   90.00
#
_symmetry.space_group_name_H-M   'P 1'
#
loop_
_entity.id
_entity.type
_entity.pdbx_description
1 polymer ?
#
loop_
_entity_poly.entity_id
_entity_poly.type
_entity_poly.pdbx_seq_one_letter_code
_entity_poly.pdbx_strand_id
1 'polypeptide(L)'
;MLYSIEVPKAGGNTLFANQYAAYDDLPDAMKRRIDGLVGIHHYGNRKVDDEMSRVAASPLTAEQKAKMPLITHPLVRPHPVTGRKALYAVSGSSYGIVGMPEDEAVALLDELAAHATQPKYVYSLSYRVGDVVIWDNASLLHSATLTDPDDPRTLWRIMVKEPSAALDALEVLAPTFVTGAM
;
A
#
# COMPACT_ATOMS: atom_id res chain seq x y z
N MET A 1 10.66 -6.94 6.57
CA MET A 1 11.40 -7.01 7.84
C MET A 1 12.17 -5.72 8.03
N LEU A 2 12.13 -5.15 9.24
CA LEU A 2 12.99 -4.04 9.66
C LEU A 2 13.80 -4.46 10.87
N TYR A 3 15.08 -4.07 10.89
CA TYR A 3 15.97 -4.19 12.04
C TYR A 3 16.42 -2.80 12.49
N SER A 4 16.26 -2.50 13.77
CA SER A 4 16.51 -1.16 14.31
C SER A 4 17.95 -0.96 14.78
N ILE A 5 18.64 0.02 14.18
CA ILE A 5 20.01 0.42 14.53
C ILE A 5 19.99 1.68 15.41
N GLU A 6 19.23 2.69 14.99
CA GLU A 6 19.05 3.95 15.71
C GLU A 6 17.56 4.29 15.76
N VAL A 7 17.09 4.69 16.93
CA VAL A 7 15.69 5.04 17.19
C VAL A 7 15.62 6.44 17.78
N PRO A 8 14.76 7.32 17.24
CA PRO A 8 14.58 8.65 17.79
C PRO A 8 13.90 8.60 19.17
N LYS A 9 14.08 9.66 19.95
CA LYS A 9 13.49 9.80 21.29
C LYS A 9 11.96 9.86 21.26
N ALA A 10 11.39 10.40 20.18
CA ALA A 10 9.95 10.53 19.98
C ALA A 10 9.60 10.40 18.50
N GLY A 11 8.43 9.82 18.21
CA GLY A 11 7.99 9.61 16.83
C GLY A 11 8.76 8.47 16.15
N GLY A 12 8.84 8.51 14.82
CA GLY A 12 9.51 7.47 14.02
C GLY A 12 8.90 6.07 14.11
N ASN A 13 7.70 5.95 14.67
CA ASN A 13 6.95 4.70 14.78
C ASN A 13 6.61 4.15 13.39
N THR A 14 6.30 2.85 13.34
CA THR A 14 5.64 2.26 12.18
C THR A 14 4.20 1.94 12.53
N LEU A 15 3.28 2.51 11.76
CA LEU A 15 1.86 2.21 11.83
C LEU A 15 1.57 0.99 10.95
N PHE A 16 0.77 0.07 11.44
CA PHE A 16 0.28 -1.10 10.71
C PHE A 16 -1.24 -1.12 10.77
N ALA A 17 -1.90 -1.06 9.62
CA ALA A 17 -3.36 -1.13 9.52
C ALA A 17 -3.81 -2.53 9.09
N ASN A 18 -4.59 -3.20 9.93
CA ASN A 18 -5.08 -4.56 9.70
C ASN A 18 -6.16 -4.60 8.60
N GLN A 19 -5.77 -5.06 7.40
CA GLN A 19 -6.68 -5.07 6.25
C GLN A 19 -7.68 -6.22 6.27
N TYR A 20 -7.46 -7.26 7.09
CA TYR A 20 -8.49 -8.25 7.35
C TYR A 20 -9.63 -7.65 8.17
N ALA A 21 -9.29 -7.00 9.29
CA ALA A 21 -10.29 -6.38 10.16
C ALA A 21 -11.05 -5.28 9.41
N ALA A 22 -10.35 -4.49 8.58
CA ALA A 22 -10.97 -3.49 7.74
C ALA A 22 -11.98 -4.13 6.75
N TYR A 23 -11.63 -5.24 6.09
CA TYR A 23 -12.54 -5.94 5.19
C TYR A 23 -13.74 -6.55 5.93
N ASP A 24 -13.49 -7.24 7.04
CA ASP A 24 -14.54 -7.93 7.81
C ASP A 24 -15.59 -6.96 8.34
N ASP A 25 -15.20 -5.74 8.71
CA ASP A 25 -16.09 -4.69 9.23
C ASP A 25 -16.79 -3.86 8.12
N LEU A 26 -16.51 -4.11 6.83
CA LEU A 26 -17.24 -3.44 5.76
C LEU A 26 -18.73 -3.83 5.77
N PRO A 27 -19.64 -2.89 5.48
CA PRO A 27 -21.03 -3.22 5.19
C PRO A 27 -21.13 -4.22 4.03
N ASP A 28 -22.08 -5.15 4.08
CA ASP A 28 -22.24 -6.17 3.04
C ASP A 28 -22.49 -5.58 1.64
N ALA A 29 -23.14 -4.41 1.58
CA ALA A 29 -23.31 -3.68 0.32
C ALA A 29 -21.97 -3.26 -0.28
N MET A 30 -21.03 -2.78 0.54
CA MET A 30 -19.68 -2.43 0.08
C MET A 30 -18.90 -3.69 -0.31
N LYS A 31 -18.95 -4.75 0.50
CA LYS A 31 -18.31 -6.04 0.16
C LYS A 31 -18.77 -6.55 -1.21
N ARG A 32 -20.07 -6.48 -1.52
CA ARG A 32 -20.62 -6.83 -2.84
C ARG A 32 -20.15 -5.88 -3.94
N ARG A 33 -20.08 -4.57 -3.67
CA ARG A 33 -19.63 -3.56 -4.64
C ARG A 33 -18.19 -3.79 -5.08
N ILE A 34 -17.31 -4.20 -4.16
CA ILE A 34 -15.87 -4.36 -4.43
C ILE A 34 -15.45 -5.77 -4.81
N ASP A 35 -16.36 -6.75 -4.74
CA ASP A 35 -16.07 -8.13 -5.10
C ASP A 35 -15.75 -8.23 -6.60
N GLY A 36 -14.62 -8.84 -6.94
CA GLY A 36 -14.15 -8.94 -8.33
C GLY A 36 -13.55 -7.67 -8.94
N LEU A 37 -13.57 -6.53 -8.25
CA LEU A 37 -12.91 -5.32 -8.74
C LEU A 37 -11.38 -5.46 -8.71
N VAL A 38 -10.73 -4.94 -9.75
CA VAL A 38 -9.29 -5.00 -9.94
C VAL A 38 -8.71 -3.59 -9.91
N GLY A 39 -7.87 -3.31 -8.92
CA GLY A 39 -7.13 -2.06 -8.77
C GLY A 39 -5.94 -1.99 -9.73
N ILE A 40 -5.70 -0.80 -10.26
CA ILE A 40 -4.54 -0.46 -11.07
C ILE A 40 -3.52 0.22 -10.15
N HIS A 41 -2.31 -0.31 -10.12
CA HIS A 41 -1.22 0.19 -9.31
C HIS A 41 -0.08 0.70 -10.18
N HIS A 42 0.50 1.80 -9.75
CA HIS A 42 1.70 2.37 -10.36
C HIS A 42 2.72 2.65 -9.26
N TYR A 43 4.01 2.61 -9.62
CA TYR A 43 5.03 3.04 -8.69
C TYR A 43 4.89 4.54 -8.44
N GLY A 44 4.65 4.91 -7.18
CA GLY A 44 4.31 6.28 -6.86
C GLY A 44 3.50 6.36 -5.58
N ASN A 45 3.04 7.56 -5.26
CA ASN A 45 1.96 7.76 -4.32
C ASN A 45 0.97 8.71 -4.97
N ARG A 46 -0.28 8.25 -5.23
CA ARG A 46 -1.30 9.04 -5.93
C ARG A 46 -1.56 10.40 -5.26
N LYS A 47 -1.35 10.52 -3.95
CA LYS A 47 -1.64 11.76 -3.18
C LYS A 47 -0.43 12.68 -3.03
N VAL A 48 0.68 12.37 -3.69
CA VAL A 48 1.93 13.12 -3.57
C VAL A 48 2.41 13.43 -4.97
N ASP A 49 2.09 14.64 -5.43
CA ASP A 49 2.57 15.19 -6.70
C ASP A 49 4.03 15.66 -6.61
N ASP A 50 4.56 15.78 -5.38
CA ASP A 50 5.93 16.23 -5.14
C ASP A 50 6.90 15.04 -5.02
N GLU A 51 7.66 14.79 -6.09
CA GLU A 51 8.75 13.80 -6.11
C GLU A 51 9.81 14.06 -5.02
N MET A 52 9.93 15.29 -4.52
CA MET A 52 10.90 15.66 -3.47
C MET A 52 10.45 15.32 -2.05
N SER A 53 9.15 15.15 -1.80
CA SER A 53 8.63 14.78 -0.47
C SER A 53 9.12 13.40 0.01
N ARG A 54 9.69 12.59 -0.89
CA ARG A 54 10.38 11.35 -0.60
C ARG A 54 11.87 11.58 -0.36
N VAL A 55 12.22 12.50 0.54
CA VAL A 55 13.59 12.94 0.89
C VAL A 55 14.57 11.76 1.13
N ALA A 56 14.07 10.55 1.44
CA ALA A 56 14.87 9.33 1.67
C ALA A 56 14.89 8.29 0.52
N ALA A 57 14.11 8.45 -0.57
CA ALA A 57 14.15 7.54 -1.72
C ALA A 57 14.88 8.23 -2.88
N SER A 58 15.89 7.56 -3.45
CA SER A 58 16.58 8.09 -4.63
C SER A 58 15.56 8.36 -5.75
N PRO A 59 15.53 9.58 -6.33
CA PRO A 59 14.67 9.85 -7.47
C PRO A 59 15.01 8.89 -8.61
N LEU A 60 13.98 8.33 -9.23
CA LEU A 60 14.16 7.38 -10.33
C LEU A 60 14.73 8.10 -11.55
N THR A 61 15.68 7.47 -12.24
CA THR A 61 16.11 7.92 -13.56
C THR A 61 14.98 7.78 -14.58
N ALA A 62 15.02 8.53 -15.68
CA ALA A 62 14.03 8.42 -16.75
C ALA A 62 13.92 6.98 -17.30
N GLU A 63 15.05 6.27 -17.43
CA GLU A 63 15.08 4.87 -17.83
C GLU A 63 14.41 3.94 -16.81
N GLN A 64 14.55 4.23 -15.51
CA GLN A 64 13.88 3.46 -14.47
C GLN A 64 12.37 3.72 -14.48
N LYS A 65 11.94 4.96 -14.64
CA LYS A 65 10.51 5.32 -14.77
C LYS A 65 9.88 4.63 -15.97
N ALA A 66 10.55 4.63 -17.13
CA ALA A 66 10.06 3.96 -18.34
C ALA A 66 9.90 2.43 -18.19
N LYS A 67 10.56 1.82 -17.20
CA LYS A 67 10.48 0.38 -16.89
C LYS A 67 9.45 0.05 -15.81
N MET A 68 8.67 1.01 -15.32
CA MET A 68 7.66 0.77 -14.30
C MET A 68 6.30 0.52 -14.95
N PRO A 69 5.89 -0.75 -15.11
CA PRO A 69 4.59 -1.03 -15.68
C PRO A 69 3.49 -0.63 -14.70
N LEU A 70 2.33 -0.30 -15.26
CA LEU A 70 1.08 -0.42 -14.53
C LEU A 70 0.87 -1.91 -14.22
N ILE A 71 0.55 -2.22 -12.97
CA ILE A 71 0.26 -3.59 -12.53
C ILE A 71 -1.15 -3.63 -11.93
N THR A 72 -1.82 -4.77 -12.06
CA THR A 72 -3.20 -4.91 -11.62
C THR A 72 -3.32 -5.99 -10.54
N HIS A 73 -4.13 -5.72 -9.52
CA HIS A 73 -4.42 -6.67 -8.45
C HIS A 73 -5.88 -6.57 -7.99
N PRO A 74 -6.53 -7.68 -7.59
CA PRO A 74 -7.85 -7.62 -6.98
C PRO A 74 -7.86 -6.72 -5.75
N LEU A 75 -8.89 -5.87 -5.60
CA LEU A 75 -9.05 -5.04 -4.39
C LEU A 75 -9.32 -5.88 -3.15
N VAL A 76 -9.96 -7.04 -3.34
CA VAL A 76 -10.17 -8.05 -2.31
C VAL A 76 -9.35 -9.27 -2.66
N ARG A 77 -8.25 -9.46 -1.93
CA ARG A 77 -7.28 -10.52 -2.22
C ARG A 77 -7.35 -11.60 -1.13
N PRO A 78 -7.53 -12.89 -1.46
CA PRO A 78 -7.32 -13.96 -0.51
C PRO A 78 -5.83 -14.08 -0.20
N HIS A 79 -5.48 -14.18 1.08
CA HIS A 79 -4.10 -14.36 1.49
C HIS A 79 -3.57 -15.71 0.99
N PRO A 80 -2.36 -15.78 0.39
CA PRO A 80 -1.85 -16.97 -0.29
C PRO A 80 -1.74 -18.22 0.58
N VAL A 81 -1.46 -18.05 1.88
CA VAL A 81 -1.35 -19.16 2.85
C VAL A 81 -2.67 -19.49 3.57
N THR A 82 -3.39 -18.48 4.05
CA THR A 82 -4.55 -18.67 4.94
C THR A 82 -5.90 -18.64 4.20
N GLY A 83 -5.94 -18.16 2.96
CA GLY A 83 -7.16 -17.96 2.18
C GLY A 83 -8.07 -16.82 2.67
N ARG A 84 -7.77 -16.18 3.82
CA ARG A 84 -8.58 -15.11 4.37
C ARG A 84 -8.54 -13.89 3.45
N LYS A 85 -9.71 -13.28 3.18
CA LYS A 85 -9.83 -12.09 2.32
C LYS A 85 -9.39 -10.83 3.07
N ALA A 86 -8.57 -10.00 2.42
CA ALA A 86 -8.17 -8.68 2.90
C ALA A 86 -8.38 -7.62 1.81
N LEU A 87 -8.53 -6.36 2.21
CA LEU A 87 -8.34 -5.24 1.29
C LEU A 87 -6.86 -5.18 0.86
N TYR A 88 -6.60 -5.01 -0.43
CA TYR A 88 -5.25 -5.04 -0.96
C TYR A 88 -4.84 -3.71 -1.59
N ALA A 89 -3.84 -3.07 -0.98
CA ALA A 89 -3.16 -1.89 -1.50
C ALA A 89 -4.09 -0.75 -1.98
N VAL A 90 -5.23 -0.54 -1.31
CA VAL A 90 -6.23 0.51 -1.63
C VAL A 90 -5.74 1.95 -1.36
N SER A 91 -4.49 2.12 -0.94
CA SER A 91 -3.89 3.40 -0.57
C SER A 91 -2.44 3.49 -1.06
N GLY A 92 -1.98 4.71 -1.31
CA GLY A 92 -0.63 5.00 -1.78
C GLY A 92 -0.46 4.66 -3.26
N SER A 93 -0.34 3.38 -3.59
CA SER A 93 0.03 2.92 -4.93
C SER A 93 -1.14 2.61 -5.86
N SER A 94 -2.40 2.68 -5.41
CA SER A 94 -3.60 2.47 -6.23
C SER A 94 -4.03 3.75 -6.94
N TYR A 95 -4.03 3.73 -8.28
CA TYR A 95 -4.33 4.88 -9.13
C TYR A 95 -5.69 4.81 -9.82
N GLY A 96 -6.28 3.63 -9.94
CA GLY A 96 -7.62 3.47 -10.51
C GLY A 96 -8.14 2.06 -10.37
N ILE A 97 -9.26 1.78 -11.04
CA ILE A 97 -9.94 0.49 -11.06
C ILE A 97 -10.25 0.15 -12.51
N VAL A 98 -9.93 -1.06 -12.94
CA VAL A 98 -10.17 -1.52 -14.31
C VAL A 98 -11.65 -1.37 -14.67
N GLY A 99 -11.92 -0.78 -15.83
CA GLY A 99 -13.28 -0.64 -16.36
C GLY A 99 -14.17 0.36 -15.62
N MET A 100 -13.60 1.16 -14.71
CA MET A 100 -14.31 2.19 -13.96
C MET A 100 -13.82 3.58 -14.39
N PRO A 101 -14.70 4.59 -14.53
CA PRO A 101 -14.29 5.99 -14.71
C PRO A 101 -13.31 6.44 -13.62
N GLU A 102 -12.35 7.30 -13.98
CA GLU A 102 -11.24 7.67 -13.09
C GLU A 102 -11.72 8.34 -11.81
N ASP A 103 -12.65 9.29 -11.91
CA ASP A 103 -13.24 10.01 -10.79
C ASP A 103 -13.99 9.07 -9.83
N GLU A 104 -14.79 8.16 -10.38
CA GLU A 104 -15.49 7.13 -9.61
C GLU A 104 -14.51 6.16 -8.92
N ALA A 105 -13.47 5.74 -9.63
CA ALA A 105 -12.44 4.84 -9.12
C ALA A 105 -11.65 5.48 -7.98
N VAL A 106 -11.22 6.73 -8.15
CA VAL A 106 -10.50 7.49 -7.14
C VAL A 106 -11.38 7.72 -5.91
N ALA A 107 -12.65 8.08 -6.10
CA ALA A 107 -13.59 8.25 -4.99
C ALA A 107 -13.75 6.96 -4.18
N LEU A 108 -13.93 5.81 -4.84
CA LEU A 108 -14.04 4.52 -4.17
C LEU A 108 -12.74 4.12 -3.46
N LEU A 109 -11.58 4.30 -4.09
CA LEU A 109 -10.29 4.03 -3.46
C LEU A 109 -10.06 4.91 -2.23
N ASP A 110 -10.45 6.19 -2.28
CA ASP A 110 -10.33 7.10 -1.15
C ASP A 110 -11.30 6.76 -0.02
N GLU A 111 -12.53 6.34 -0.33
CA GLU A 111 -13.49 5.80 0.65
C GLU A 111 -12.92 4.56 1.36
N LEU A 112 -12.39 3.60 0.60
CA LEU A 112 -11.78 2.37 1.14
C LEU A 112 -10.53 2.68 1.97
N ALA A 113 -9.68 3.60 1.51
CA ALA A 113 -8.47 4.00 2.24
C ALA A 113 -8.82 4.71 3.55
N ALA A 114 -9.81 5.59 3.55
CA ALA A 114 -10.29 6.27 4.75
C ALA A 114 -10.88 5.29 5.76
N HIS A 115 -11.65 4.31 5.31
CA HIS A 115 -12.14 3.22 6.16
C HIS A 115 -10.97 2.39 6.71
N ALA A 116 -10.13 1.85 5.83
CA ALA A 116 -9.09 0.90 6.18
C ALA A 116 -7.97 1.45 7.08
N THR A 117 -7.87 2.77 7.21
CA THR A 117 -6.88 3.46 8.07
C THR A 117 -7.49 4.09 9.31
N GLN A 118 -8.77 3.80 9.64
CA GLN A 118 -9.36 4.23 10.90
C GLN A 118 -8.55 3.74 12.12
N PRO A 119 -8.45 4.52 13.21
CA PRO A 119 -7.62 4.17 14.37
C PRO A 119 -7.88 2.78 14.95
N LYS A 120 -9.11 2.28 14.88
CA LYS A 120 -9.50 0.94 15.37
C LYS A 120 -8.82 -0.22 14.63
N TYR A 121 -8.26 0.01 13.44
CA TYR A 121 -7.51 -0.99 12.67
C TYR A 121 -5.99 -0.82 12.78
N VAL A 122 -5.53 0.28 13.39
CA VAL A 122 -4.13 0.69 13.35
C VAL A 122 -3.42 0.34 14.65
N TYR A 123 -2.33 -0.42 14.53
CA TYR A 123 -1.35 -0.60 15.58
C TYR A 123 -0.16 0.33 15.34
N SER A 124 0.30 1.04 16.38
CA SER A 124 1.49 1.87 16.33
C SER A 124 2.63 1.20 17.07
N LEU A 125 3.67 0.80 16.33
CA LEU A 125 4.87 0.19 16.90
C LEU A 125 5.94 1.26 17.14
N SER A 126 6.29 1.46 18.41
CA SER A 126 7.52 2.14 18.81
C SER A 126 8.67 1.13 18.83
N TYR A 127 9.83 1.57 18.34
CA TYR A 127 11.02 0.73 18.27
C TYR A 127 11.88 0.89 19.52
N ARG A 128 12.71 -0.12 19.78
CA ARG A 128 13.93 -0.04 20.57
C ARG A 128 15.10 -0.48 19.68
N VAL A 129 16.29 0.02 19.99
CA VAL A 129 17.52 -0.45 19.32
C VAL A 129 17.63 -1.95 19.49
N GLY A 130 17.85 -2.67 18.39
CA GLY A 130 17.90 -4.13 18.37
C GLY A 130 16.58 -4.82 17.98
N ASP A 131 15.45 -4.11 17.93
CA ASP A 131 14.18 -4.72 17.54
C ASP A 131 14.22 -5.23 16.10
N VAL A 132 13.70 -6.45 15.91
CA VAL A 132 13.44 -7.05 14.60
C VAL A 132 11.95 -7.19 14.41
N VAL A 133 11.43 -6.50 13.40
CA VAL A 133 10.00 -6.46 13.09
C VAL A 133 9.76 -7.13 11.75
N ILE A 134 8.94 -8.18 11.77
CA ILE A 134 8.49 -8.90 10.58
C ILE A 134 6.99 -8.72 10.50
N TRP A 135 6.50 -8.35 9.33
CA TRP A 135 5.07 -8.20 9.07
C TRP A 135 4.76 -8.72 7.67
N ASP A 136 3.50 -9.08 7.48
CA ASP A 136 2.97 -9.58 6.22
C ASP A 136 2.39 -8.43 5.38
N ASN A 137 2.91 -8.23 4.17
CA ASN A 137 2.43 -7.19 3.25
C ASN A 137 1.16 -7.60 2.49
N ALA A 138 0.78 -8.89 2.49
CA ALA A 138 -0.45 -9.35 1.84
C ALA A 138 -1.71 -8.93 2.60
N SER A 139 -1.59 -8.56 3.89
CA SER A 139 -2.71 -8.27 4.78
C SER A 139 -2.61 -6.96 5.56
N LEU A 140 -1.57 -6.15 5.32
CA LEU A 140 -1.32 -4.91 6.04
C LEU A 140 -1.04 -3.74 5.10
N LEU A 141 -1.56 -2.56 5.46
CA LEU A 141 -0.96 -1.29 5.05
C LEU A 141 -0.01 -0.82 6.15
N HIS A 142 1.01 -0.05 5.79
CA HIS A 142 1.91 0.53 6.77
C HIS A 142 2.41 1.92 6.37
N SER A 143 2.74 2.73 7.37
CA SER A 143 3.35 4.05 7.18
C SER A 143 4.28 4.38 8.34
N ALA A 144 5.26 5.25 8.09
CA ALA A 144 6.07 5.82 9.16
C ALA A 144 5.38 7.07 9.72
N THR A 145 5.44 7.27 11.03
CA THR A 145 5.13 8.59 11.61
C THR A 145 6.31 9.52 11.41
N LEU A 146 6.06 10.83 11.46
CA LEU A 146 7.13 11.83 11.49
C LEU A 146 8.01 11.65 12.73
N THR A 147 9.23 12.15 12.63
CA THR A 147 10.24 12.25 13.70
C THR A 147 10.91 13.61 13.56
N ASP A 148 11.60 14.05 14.61
CA ASP A 148 12.51 15.18 14.54
C ASP A 148 13.60 14.89 13.47
N PRO A 149 13.79 15.75 12.45
CA PRO A 149 14.82 15.55 11.42
C PRO A 149 16.25 15.52 11.97
N ASP A 150 16.50 16.15 13.11
CA ASP A 150 17.83 16.19 13.76
C ASP A 150 18.06 14.97 14.68
N ASP A 151 17.05 14.10 14.87
CA ASP A 151 17.15 12.88 15.67
C ASP A 151 17.28 11.64 14.77
N PRO A 152 18.45 10.94 14.78
CA PRO A 152 18.73 9.91 13.80
C PRO A 152 17.78 8.71 13.90
N ARG A 153 17.35 8.22 12.73
CA ARG A 153 16.51 7.04 12.58
C ARG A 153 17.05 6.12 11.49
N THR A 154 17.72 5.05 11.91
CA THR A 154 18.35 4.08 11.00
C THR A 154 17.73 2.71 11.20
N LEU A 155 17.02 2.23 10.16
CA LEU A 155 16.45 0.88 10.12
C LEU A 155 16.97 0.16 8.86
N TRP A 156 17.45 -1.07 9.03
CA TRP A 156 17.81 -1.93 7.90
C TRP A 156 16.61 -2.75 7.45
N ARG A 157 16.40 -2.83 6.13
CA ARG A 157 15.23 -3.50 5.56
C ARG A 157 15.63 -4.69 4.70
N ILE A 158 14.94 -5.81 4.91
CA ILE A 158 14.88 -6.93 3.96
C ILE A 158 13.43 -7.12 3.55
N MET A 159 13.22 -7.33 2.25
CA MET A 159 11.94 -7.71 1.67
C MET A 159 12.05 -9.13 1.10
N VAL A 160 11.15 -10.00 1.51
CA VAL A 160 11.03 -11.35 0.97
C VAL A 160 9.89 -11.34 -0.03
N LYS A 161 10.16 -11.79 -1.26
CA LYS A 161 9.14 -11.92 -2.28
C LYS A 161 8.18 -13.05 -1.91
N GLU A 162 6.89 -12.81 -2.08
CA GLU A 162 5.89 -13.87 -1.97
C GLU A 162 6.23 -15.02 -2.95
N PRO A 163 6.32 -16.27 -2.50
CA PRO A 163 6.48 -17.42 -3.40
C PRO A 163 5.19 -17.55 -4.21
N SER A 164 5.26 -17.15 -5.48
CA SER A 164 4.12 -17.19 -6.39
C SER A 164 4.07 -18.53 -7.11
N ALA A 165 2.95 -19.26 -6.99
CA ALA A 165 2.62 -20.36 -7.90
C ALA A 165 1.76 -19.88 -9.10
N ALA A 166 1.09 -18.73 -8.98
CA ALA A 166 0.16 -18.18 -9.98
C ALA A 166 -0.17 -16.70 -9.73
N LEU A 167 0.83 -15.84 -9.55
CA LEU A 167 0.65 -14.39 -9.69
C LEU A 167 0.68 -14.07 -11.17
N ASP A 168 -0.36 -14.47 -11.88
CA ASP A 168 -0.77 -13.71 -13.03
C ASP A 168 -1.23 -12.37 -12.40
N ALA A 169 -0.36 -11.36 -12.42
CA ALA A 169 -0.90 -10.02 -12.61
C ALA A 169 -1.84 -10.21 -13.79
N LEU A 170 -3.15 -10.17 -13.57
CA LEU A 170 -4.09 -10.47 -14.63
C LEU A 170 -3.59 -9.64 -15.81
N GLU A 171 -3.33 -10.27 -16.97
CA GLU A 171 -3.01 -9.56 -18.22
C GLU A 171 -4.24 -8.78 -18.72
N VAL A 172 -4.95 -8.16 -17.79
CA VAL A 172 -5.83 -7.04 -17.99
C VAL A 172 -4.91 -5.88 -18.31
N LEU A 173 -4.45 -5.86 -19.56
CA LEU A 173 -3.98 -4.66 -20.23
C LEU A 173 -5.08 -3.63 -20.01
N ALA A 174 -4.85 -2.61 -19.18
CA ALA A 174 -5.85 -1.60 -18.88
C ALA A 174 -6.00 -0.67 -20.11
N PRO A 175 -7.01 -0.85 -21.00
CA PRO A 175 -7.20 0.01 -22.14
C PRO A 175 -8.12 1.18 -21.78
N THR A 176 -8.53 1.28 -20.51
CA THR A 176 -9.51 2.25 -20.01
C THR A 176 -8.92 3.35 -19.14
N PHE A 177 -7.60 3.35 -18.89
CA PHE A 177 -6.92 4.60 -18.52
C PHE A 177 -6.83 5.42 -19.81
N VAL A 178 -7.95 6.04 -20.18
CA VAL A 178 -7.99 7.01 -21.26
C VAL A 178 -6.98 8.08 -20.88
N THR A 179 -5.87 8.10 -21.60
CA THR A 179 -4.82 9.09 -21.51
C THR A 179 -5.44 10.48 -21.66
N GLY A 180 -5.73 11.11 -20.53
CA GLY A 180 -6.21 12.46 -20.41
C GLY A 180 -5.34 13.20 -19.41
N ALA A 181 -4.17 13.64 -19.88
CA ALA A 181 -3.23 14.54 -19.21
C ALA A 181 -2.51 14.02 -17.94
N MET A 182 -1.26 13.58 -18.13
CA MET A 182 -0.09 14.13 -17.42
C MET A 182 1.11 14.14 -18.37
#